data_AF-A0A9W2Z0E0-F1
#
_entry.id   AF-A0A9W2Z0E0-F1
#
_cell.length_a   1.000
_cell.length_b   1.000
_cell.length_c   1.000
_cell.angle_alpha   90.00
_cell.angle_beta   90.00
_cell.angle_gamma   90.00
#
_symmetry.space_group_name_H-M   'P 1'
#
loop_
_entity.id
_entity.type
_entity.pdbx_description
1 polymer ?
#
loop_
_entity_poly.entity_id
_entity_poly.type
_entity_poly.pdbx_seq_one_letter_code
_entity_poly.pdbx_strand_id
1 'polypeptide(L)'
;MVNKTTFETVTSGSYLLHLNIVMIGEHNNLSVGILVNSNAVLACPKGGLLLPYEPVKRYRLCSIDGVVNVKTGDSIQIHTMEENMTVRLHQVSLFKMVLLHATN
;
A
#
# COMPACT_ATOMS: atom_id res chain seq x y z
N MET A 1 5.15 22.69 -9.52
CA MET A 1 5.11 21.69 -8.44
C MET A 1 5.24 20.31 -9.07
N VAL A 2 6.27 19.54 -8.70
CA VAL A 2 6.44 18.19 -9.22
C VAL A 2 5.46 17.30 -8.45
N ASN A 3 4.48 16.71 -9.14
CA ASN A 3 3.63 15.66 -8.57
C ASN A 3 4.49 14.42 -8.34
N LYS A 4 5.21 14.36 -7.22
CA LYS A 4 5.89 13.13 -6.80
C LYS A 4 4.85 12.17 -6.25
N THR A 5 4.59 11.10 -6.98
CA THR A 5 3.72 9.97 -6.59
C THR A 5 4.51 8.85 -5.93
N THR A 6 5.76 9.11 -5.54
CA THR A 6 6.74 8.12 -5.09
C THR A 6 7.40 8.55 -3.79
N PHE A 7 7.76 7.57 -2.96
CA PHE A 7 8.63 7.74 -1.80
C PHE A 7 10.03 7.25 -2.19
N GLU A 8 11.00 8.16 -2.29
CA GLU A 8 12.39 7.82 -2.58
C GLU A 8 13.13 7.46 -1.30
N THR A 9 13.83 6.34 -1.29
CA THR A 9 14.64 5.90 -0.15
C THR A 9 15.99 6.61 -0.15
N VAL A 10 16.33 7.25 0.98
CA VAL A 10 17.60 7.98 1.13
C VAL A 10 18.68 7.17 1.85
N THR A 11 18.32 6.00 2.39
CA THR A 11 19.24 5.12 3.12
C THR A 11 18.95 3.66 2.73
N SER A 12 20.00 2.92 2.38
CA SER A 12 19.92 1.49 2.13
C SER A 12 19.69 0.72 3.44
N GLY A 13 18.81 -0.27 3.43
CA GLY A 13 18.55 -1.08 4.60
C GLY A 13 17.26 -1.88 4.55
N SER A 14 16.93 -2.48 5.69
CA SER A 14 15.67 -3.19 5.91
C SER A 14 14.65 -2.23 6.53
N TYR A 15 13.50 -2.08 5.88
CA TYR A 15 12.40 -1.24 6.33
C TYR A 15 11.18 -2.09 6.66
N LEU A 16 10.56 -1.83 7.82
CA LEU A 16 9.19 -2.25 8.08
C LEU A 16 8.24 -1.25 7.40
N LEU A 17 7.42 -1.75 6.49
CA LEU A 17 6.36 -1.02 5.84
C LEU A 17 5.03 -1.37 6.49
N HIS A 18 4.22 -0.35 6.76
CA HIS A 18 2.85 -0.50 7.20
C HIS A 18 1.92 0.39 6.37
N LEU A 19 0.86 -0.19 5.83
CA LEU A 19 -0.19 0.50 5.07
C LEU A 19 -1.55 0.10 5.63
N ASN A 20 -2.35 1.08 6.03
CA ASN A 20 -3.80 0.93 6.15
C ASN A 20 -4.50 1.76 5.07
N ILE A 21 -5.45 1.16 4.37
CA ILE A 21 -6.17 1.86 3.32
C ILE A 21 -7.56 1.28 3.07
N VAL A 22 -8.54 2.15 2.77
CA VAL A 22 -9.90 1.72 2.45
C VAL A 22 -10.03 1.58 0.93
N MET A 23 -10.35 0.38 0.49
CA MET A 23 -10.62 0.04 -0.90
C MET A 23 -12.13 -0.02 -1.14
N ILE A 24 -12.57 0.46 -2.30
CA ILE A 24 -13.97 0.47 -2.74
C ILE A 24 -14.05 -0.12 -4.13
N GLY A 25 -14.93 -1.09 -4.34
CA GLY A 25 -15.17 -1.69 -5.64
C GLY A 25 -16.35 -2.67 -5.64
N GLU A 26 -16.69 -3.19 -6.82
CA GLU A 26 -17.87 -4.04 -7.01
C GLU A 26 -17.59 -5.53 -6.71
N HIS A 27 -16.33 -5.94 -6.79
CA HIS A 27 -15.88 -7.32 -6.61
C HIS A 27 -15.19 -7.54 -5.26
N ASN A 28 -15.03 -8.81 -4.87
CA ASN A 28 -14.31 -9.19 -3.65
C ASN A 28 -12.78 -9.19 -3.80
N ASN A 29 -12.29 -9.31 -5.03
CA ASN A 29 -10.87 -9.45 -5.32
C ASN A 29 -10.19 -8.07 -5.46
N LEU A 30 -10.48 -7.14 -4.55
CA LEU A 30 -9.80 -5.84 -4.49
C LEU A 30 -8.45 -6.01 -3.81
N SER A 31 -7.41 -5.40 -4.36
CA SER A 31 -6.07 -5.43 -3.83
C SER A 31 -5.32 -4.13 -4.11
N VAL A 32 -4.52 -3.76 -3.12
CA VAL A 32 -3.51 -2.71 -3.23
C VAL A 32 -2.16 -3.38 -3.02
N GLY A 33 -1.19 -3.00 -3.84
CA GLY A 33 0.20 -3.44 -3.73
C GLY A 33 1.11 -2.30 -3.30
N ILE A 34 2.14 -2.64 -2.52
CA ILE A 34 3.32 -1.80 -2.37
C ILE A 34 4.38 -2.30 -3.34
N LEU A 35 4.87 -1.38 -4.16
CA LEU A 35 5.85 -1.63 -5.21
C LEU A 35 7.19 -0.99 -4.83
N VAL A 36 8.28 -1.67 -5.12
CA VAL A 36 9.66 -1.15 -5.08
C VAL A 36 10.20 -1.19 -6.50
N ASN A 37 10.57 -0.04 -7.05
CA ASN A 37 11.01 0.11 -8.44
C ASN A 37 10.03 -0.55 -9.44
N SER A 38 8.73 -0.27 -9.26
CA SER A 38 7.62 -0.83 -10.05
C SER A 38 7.39 -2.34 -9.90
N ASN A 39 8.11 -3.04 -9.03
CA ASN A 39 7.89 -4.45 -8.74
C ASN A 39 7.04 -4.61 -7.48
N ALA A 40 5.93 -5.35 -7.54
CA ALA A 40 5.10 -5.60 -6.37
C ALA A 40 5.85 -6.49 -5.36
N VAL A 41 6.05 -5.97 -4.15
CA VAL A 41 6.78 -6.68 -3.07
C VAL A 41 5.86 -7.09 -1.92
N LEU A 42 4.79 -6.32 -1.70
CA LEU A 42 3.75 -6.61 -0.72
C LEU A 42 2.39 -6.36 -1.36
N ALA A 43 1.40 -7.15 -1.02
CA ALA A 43 0.04 -7.00 -1.51
C ALA A 43 -0.96 -7.21 -0.37
N CYS A 44 -2.13 -6.62 -0.52
CA CYS A 44 -3.20 -6.79 0.43
C CYS A 44 -3.55 -8.28 0.60
N PRO A 45 -3.46 -8.85 1.82
CA PRO A 45 -3.82 -10.25 2.03
C PRO A 45 -5.30 -10.46 1.74
N LYS A 46 -5.68 -11.61 1.16
CA LYS A 46 -7.09 -11.95 0.91
C LYS A 46 -7.89 -11.92 2.22
N GLY A 47 -9.11 -11.39 2.16
CA GLY A 47 -9.97 -11.22 3.35
C GLY A 47 -9.89 -9.81 3.96
N GLY A 48 -10.67 -9.56 5.01
CA GLY A 48 -10.71 -8.26 5.69
C GLY A 48 -12.12 -7.88 6.15
N LEU A 49 -12.21 -6.78 6.88
CA LEU A 49 -13.48 -6.24 7.35
C LEU A 49 -14.22 -5.61 6.15
N LEU A 50 -15.34 -6.23 5.79
CA LEU A 50 -16.33 -5.60 4.92
C LEU A 50 -17.11 -4.59 5.76
N LEU A 51 -16.99 -3.30 5.43
CA LEU A 51 -17.77 -2.28 6.13
C LEU A 51 -19.22 -2.29 5.61
N PRO A 52 -20.22 -2.12 6.49
CA PRO A 52 -21.62 -2.20 6.10
C PRO A 52 -22.05 -1.10 5.11
N TYR A 53 -22.65 -1.56 4.00
CA TYR A 53 -23.60 -0.92 3.07
C TYR A 53 -23.16 0.19 2.08
N GLU A 54 -22.97 -0.21 0.81
CA GLU A 54 -23.82 0.15 -0.34
C GLU A 54 -24.08 -1.15 -1.14
N PRO A 55 -25.29 -1.42 -1.67
CA PRO A 55 -25.60 -2.70 -2.34
C PRO A 55 -24.74 -2.99 -3.59
N VAL A 56 -24.12 -1.96 -4.17
CA VAL A 56 -23.28 -2.06 -5.38
C VAL A 56 -21.78 -1.99 -5.06
N LYS A 57 -21.38 -1.30 -3.97
CA LYS A 57 -19.97 -1.05 -3.64
C LYS A 57 -19.58 -1.69 -2.32
N ARG A 58 -18.56 -2.53 -2.36
CA ARG A 58 -17.94 -3.17 -1.21
C ARG A 58 -16.82 -2.29 -0.69
N TYR A 59 -16.89 -1.96 0.59
CA TYR A 59 -15.85 -1.25 1.31
C TYR A 59 -14.99 -2.26 2.06
N ARG A 60 -13.68 -2.24 1.83
CA ARG A 60 -12.75 -3.15 2.48
C ARG A 60 -11.58 -2.38 3.06
N LEU A 61 -11.33 -2.56 4.35
CA LEU A 61 -10.08 -2.11 4.97
C LEU A 61 -8.98 -3.11 4.63
N CYS A 62 -7.90 -2.61 4.04
CA CYS A 62 -6.67 -3.33 3.79
C CYS A 62 -5.61 -2.90 4.80
N SER A 63 -4.96 -3.87 5.46
CA SER A 63 -3.73 -3.67 6.24
C SER A 63 -2.62 -4.49 5.61
N ILE A 64 -1.48 -3.86 5.31
CA ILE A 64 -0.27 -4.53 4.85
C ILE A 64 0.83 -4.22 5.85
N ASP A 65 1.49 -5.28 6.31
CA ASP A 65 2.66 -5.22 7.17
C ASP A 65 3.73 -6.11 6.56
N GLY A 66 4.93 -5.58 6.33
CA GLY A 66 6.00 -6.37 5.73
C GLY A 66 7.36 -5.70 5.80
N VAL A 67 8.40 -6.52 5.86
CA VAL A 67 9.79 -6.05 5.82
C VAL A 67 10.29 -6.13 4.39
N VAL A 68 10.87 -5.04 3.89
CA VAL A 68 11.49 -4.98 2.57
C VAL A 68 12.92 -4.48 2.69
N ASN A 69 13.81 -5.01 1.85
CA ASN A 69 15.16 -4.49 1.70
C ASN A 69 15.19 -3.53 0.51
N VAL A 70 15.70 -2.33 0.72
CA VAL A 70 15.79 -1.27 -0.30
C VAL A 70 17.19 -0.70 -0.32
N LYS A 71 17.56 -0.14 -1.47
CA LYS A 71 18.79 0.62 -1.69
C LYS A 71 18.47 2.11 -1.74
N THR A 72 19.47 2.94 -1.48
CA THR A 72 19.37 4.39 -1.74
C THR A 72 18.99 4.64 -3.20
N GLY A 73 17.96 5.45 -3.41
CA GLY A 73 17.41 5.78 -4.74
C GLY A 73 16.28 4.87 -5.21
N ASP A 74 15.96 3.79 -4.48
CA ASP A 74 14.79 2.99 -4.78
C ASP A 74 13.50 3.82 -4.60
N SER A 75 12.53 3.56 -5.47
CA SER A 75 11.23 4.23 -5.46
C SER A 75 10.17 3.29 -4.91
N ILE A 76 9.45 3.76 -3.88
CA ILE A 76 8.32 3.05 -3.29
C ILE A 76 7.01 3.69 -3.72
N GLN A 77 6.07 2.84 -4.14
CA GLN A 77 4.76 3.24 -4.67
C GLN A 77 3.64 2.37 -4.08
N ILE A 78 2.44 2.94 -3.99
CA ILE A 78 1.22 2.23 -3.60
C ILE A 78 0.28 2.21 -4.79
N HIS A 79 -0.03 1.03 -5.32
CA HIS A 79 -0.82 0.87 -6.54
C HIS A 79 -2.09 0.06 -6.28
N THR A 80 -3.18 0.46 -6.96
CA THR A 80 -4.36 -0.39 -7.12
C THR A 80 -4.02 -1.51 -8.11
N MET A 81 -4.41 -2.74 -7.81
CA MET A 81 -4.06 -3.91 -8.65
C MET A 81 -5.17 -4.29 -9.64
N GLU A 82 -6.37 -3.74 -9.47
CA GLU A 82 -7.53 -3.97 -10.32
C GLU A 82 -8.04 -2.67 -10.96
N GLU A 83 -8.56 -2.80 -12.17
CA GLU A 83 -9.27 -1.71 -12.85
C GLU A 83 -10.58 -1.37 -12.14
N ASN A 84 -11.02 -0.11 -12.25
CA ASN A 84 -12.25 0.40 -11.64
C ASN A 84 -12.33 0.28 -10.10
N MET A 85 -11.19 0.08 -9.43
CA MET A 85 -11.10 0.21 -7.98
C MET A 85 -10.87 1.66 -7.57
N THR A 86 -11.51 2.08 -6.48
CA THR A 86 -11.24 3.37 -5.85
C THR A 86 -10.63 3.18 -4.47
N VAL A 87 -9.68 4.04 -4.13
CA VAL A 87 -9.12 4.17 -2.78
C VAL A 87 -9.76 5.37 -2.10
N ARG A 88 -10.21 5.19 -0.86
CA ARG A 88 -10.69 6.29 -0.01
C ARG A 88 -9.69 6.58 1.09
N LEU A 89 -9.24 7.82 1.15
CA LEU A 89 -8.47 8.33 2.28
C LEU A 89 -9.46 8.64 3.42
N HIS A 90 -9.34 7.91 4.52
CA HIS A 90 -10.14 8.05 5.73
C HIS A 90 -9.21 8.27 6.92
N GLN A 91 -9.75 8.56 8.12
CA GLN A 91 -8.95 8.76 9.33
C GLN A 91 -8.04 7.56 9.68
N VAL A 92 -8.42 6.36 9.22
CA VAL A 92 -7.64 5.13 9.42
C VAL A 92 -6.61 4.89 8.32
N SER A 93 -6.67 5.64 7.21
CA SER A 93 -5.76 5.47 6.08
C SER A 93 -4.41 6.09 6.40
N LEU A 94 -3.35 5.28 6.35
CA LEU A 94 -2.00 5.72 6.71
C LEU A 94 -0.96 4.85 6.00
N PHE A 95 0.18 5.45 5.66
CA PHE A 95 1.36 4.74 5.20
C PHE A 95 2.55 5.15 6.05
N LYS A 96 3.33 4.17 6.51
CA LYS A 96 4.51 4.35 7.35
C LYS A 96 5.65 3.47 6.87
N MET A 97 6.86 4.00 7.03
CA MET A 97 8.10 3.27 6.82
C MET A 97 8.98 3.46 8.04
N VAL A 98 9.51 2.36 8.59
CA VAL A 98 10.42 2.38 9.74
C VAL A 98 11.69 1.67 9.33
N LEU A 99 12.82 2.38 9.34
CA LEU A 99 14.14 1.77 9.15
C LEU A 99 14.45 0.88 10.35
N LEU A 100 14.59 -0.43 10.11
CA LEU A 100 14.95 -1.41 11.14
C LEU A 100 16.46 -1.56 11.26
N HIS A 101 17.16 -1.58 10.12
CA HIS A 101 18.60 -1.77 10.05
C HIS A 101 19.17 -1.13 8.80
N ALA A 102 20.20 -0.29 8.94
CA ALA A 102 20.90 0.32 7.82
C ALA A 102 22.00 -0.61 7.30
N THR A 103 22.12 -0.76 5.99
CA THR A 103 23.21 -1.46 5.33
C THR A 103 24.04 -0.41 4.59
N ASN A 104 24.98 0.20 5.32
CA ASN A 104 25.93 1.16 4.76
C ASN A 104 26.92 0.48 3.82
#